data_AF-A0A0B7KJR5-F1
#
_entry.id   AF-A0A0B7KJR5-F1
#
_cell.length_a   1.000
_cell.length_b   1.000
_cell.length_c   1.000
_cell.angle_alpha   90.00
_cell.angle_beta   90.00
_cell.angle_gamma   90.00
#
_symmetry.space_group_name_H-M   'P 1'
#
loop_
_entity.id
_entity.type
_entity.pdbx_description
1 polymer ?
#
loop_
_entity_poly.entity_id
_entity_poly.type
_entity_poly.pdbx_seq_one_letter_code
_entity_poly.pdbx_strand_id
1 'polypeptide(L)'
;MRFHCLLATISVAASVRAVDLDALRVKSLARYSKSSDVAGDASIKLLKRGDSVETAVDLVKSIAPNATFRVKDDSYLGTNGLSHVFLQQTVHDVDVDNAIFNVNIDKEGNIFSYGNSFFTGNLPGESSKSRRLTLDPVGALEAVRKTLELPIKVSNSAVTELVSDEQESYLIKNVEGAETEPTAKQVYLVKSDGELVLAWKIQTIVKDTSFSSYVEIDAGASEVVAVLDHVDYWSYEVYPFGLNDPREGERTTVDNPQHSTASPFGWHDAKNTVSGMYDTEGNNVMAGAVPVIPGNFKEARSPNESFIFPYTPDAGTPDDFYEAAATQAFYTTNMLHDLYYLLGFTPAAGNYQKDNNDEGGRGNDPVQVNLQTAGGKNNGNFQQSADGGRGILTMYLFNHTDPERDSAFDNGFIIHEYTHGLSDRLTGGASTTGCLNAWEADGMAEGWSDLFAAALTIKPSDTSDTATYGFAAWSLNQTDPPTARLRMYSTNMDVNEFTYASANGLTKVHEVGTVWATMLYESLWNLINKHGKNDNSRPDFVNGVPTDGKFLMLKLLIDAFAIQPCNPTMVQARDAIIDADVALTGGENRCEIWKGFAKRGLGAGAVTADPRVDNFDLPEGVC
;
A
#
# COMPACT_ATOMS: atom_id res chain seq x y z
N MET A 1 22.73 53.70 13.06
CA MET A 1 21.46 53.48 13.80
C MET A 1 20.65 52.46 13.00
N ARG A 2 20.55 51.23 13.53
CA ARG A 2 19.75 50.05 13.12
C ARG A 2 19.86 49.49 11.67
N PHE A 3 20.63 48.41 11.57
CA PHE A 3 20.36 47.22 10.75
C PHE A 3 19.19 46.42 11.35
N HIS A 4 18.33 45.79 10.54
CA HIS A 4 17.53 44.62 10.92
C HIS A 4 17.48 43.63 9.75
N CYS A 5 17.74 42.37 10.09
CA CYS A 5 17.91 41.21 9.22
C CYS A 5 16.74 40.23 9.43
N LEU A 6 16.52 39.42 8.39
CA LEU A 6 15.71 38.21 8.20
C LEU A 6 15.09 37.50 9.43
N LEU A 7 13.87 36.98 9.26
CA LEU A 7 13.61 35.53 9.05
C LEU A 7 12.12 35.28 8.76
N ALA A 8 11.86 34.71 7.58
CA ALA A 8 10.56 34.18 7.16
C ALA A 8 10.31 32.83 7.84
N THR A 9 9.08 32.64 8.31
CA THR A 9 8.59 31.41 8.93
C THR A 9 8.44 30.31 7.88
N ILE A 10 9.29 29.30 7.97
CA ILE A 10 9.18 28.03 7.23
C ILE A 10 8.05 27.23 7.87
N SER A 11 6.96 27.03 7.13
CA SER A 11 5.95 26.01 7.44
C SER A 11 6.48 24.66 6.95
N VAL A 12 7.18 23.94 7.82
CA VAL A 12 7.45 22.52 7.64
C VAL A 12 6.11 21.81 7.87
N ALA A 13 5.41 21.45 6.78
CA ALA A 13 4.41 20.39 6.86
C ALA A 13 5.21 19.10 7.12
N ALA A 14 5.21 18.68 8.38
CA ALA A 14 5.85 17.46 8.82
C ALA A 14 5.23 16.28 8.04
N SER A 15 6.11 15.44 7.49
CA SER A 15 5.80 14.03 7.29
C SER A 15 4.98 13.53 8.47
N VAL A 16 3.89 12.81 8.22
CA VAL A 16 3.21 11.98 9.23
C VAL A 16 4.33 11.28 10.00
N ARG A 17 4.52 11.64 11.27
CA ARG A 17 5.46 10.90 12.10
C ARG A 17 4.75 9.57 12.31
N ALA A 18 5.11 8.58 11.49
CA ALA A 18 4.75 7.20 11.77
C ALA A 18 5.06 6.96 13.23
N VAL A 19 4.02 6.63 14.00
CA VAL A 19 4.17 6.37 15.43
C VAL A 19 5.18 5.24 15.56
N ASP A 20 6.24 5.48 16.33
CA ASP A 20 7.28 4.46 16.56
C ASP A 20 6.70 3.36 17.46
N LEU A 21 6.08 2.36 16.83
CA LEU A 21 5.52 1.21 17.51
C LEU A 21 6.60 0.38 18.22
N ASP A 22 7.85 0.41 17.75
CA ASP A 22 8.97 -0.28 18.40
C ASP A 22 9.26 0.27 19.79
N ALA A 23 9.11 1.60 19.98
CA ALA A 23 9.22 2.22 21.30
C ALA A 23 8.15 1.73 22.30
N LEU A 24 7.01 1.24 21.79
CA LEU A 24 5.86 0.75 22.57
C LEU A 24 5.81 -0.79 22.68
N ARG A 25 6.82 -1.51 22.17
CA ARG A 25 6.86 -2.98 22.29
C ARG A 25 7.16 -3.43 23.72
N VAL A 26 6.42 -4.46 24.15
CA VAL A 26 6.70 -5.17 25.41
C VAL A 26 7.98 -6.00 25.24
N LYS A 27 8.94 -5.84 26.15
CA LYS A 27 10.17 -6.64 26.17
C LYS A 27 9.96 -7.95 26.93
N SER A 28 10.55 -9.03 26.43
CA SER A 28 10.44 -10.34 27.07
C SER A 28 11.17 -10.39 28.42
N LEU A 29 10.43 -10.77 29.46
CA LEU A 29 10.95 -11.08 30.80
C LEU A 29 10.84 -12.59 31.12
N ALA A 30 10.45 -13.39 30.12
CA ALA A 30 10.20 -14.81 30.28
C ALA A 30 11.49 -15.61 30.51
N ARG A 31 11.37 -16.69 31.28
CA ARG A 31 12.43 -17.66 31.52
C ARG A 31 11.97 -19.03 31.05
N TYR A 32 12.90 -19.85 30.56
CA TYR A 32 12.61 -21.21 30.11
C TYR A 32 13.56 -22.20 30.77
N SER A 33 12.99 -23.29 31.28
CA SER A 33 13.71 -24.42 31.84
C SER A 33 13.56 -25.62 30.90
N LYS A 34 14.65 -25.93 30.19
CA LYS A 34 14.73 -27.04 29.25
C LYS A 34 14.76 -28.39 29.97
N SER A 35 14.45 -29.45 29.24
CA SER A 35 14.29 -30.80 29.80
C SER A 35 15.54 -31.39 30.45
N SER A 36 16.74 -31.03 29.99
CA SER A 36 17.98 -31.45 30.65
C SER A 36 18.09 -30.91 32.08
N ASP A 37 17.61 -29.69 32.29
CA ASP A 37 17.74 -28.99 33.58
C ASP A 37 16.68 -29.51 34.55
N VAL A 38 15.46 -29.72 34.05
CA VAL A 38 14.37 -30.36 34.81
C VAL A 38 14.72 -31.80 35.18
N ALA A 39 15.34 -32.58 34.28
CA ALA A 39 15.76 -33.94 34.56
C ALA A 39 16.86 -34.02 35.64
N GLY A 40 17.63 -32.95 35.85
CA GLY A 40 18.64 -32.84 36.90
C GLY A 40 18.08 -32.46 38.28
N ASP A 41 16.87 -31.90 38.34
CA ASP A 41 16.28 -31.39 39.57
C ASP A 41 15.43 -32.47 40.28
N ALA A 42 15.97 -33.01 41.37
CA ALA A 42 15.30 -34.02 42.18
C ALA A 42 14.03 -33.51 42.87
N SER A 43 13.93 -32.21 43.14
CA SER A 43 12.75 -31.61 43.80
C SER A 43 11.54 -31.59 42.85
N ILE A 44 11.77 -31.34 41.56
CA ILE A 44 10.71 -31.30 40.54
C ILE A 44 10.18 -32.71 40.24
N LYS A 45 11.03 -33.74 40.27
CA LYS A 45 10.61 -35.14 40.04
C LYS A 45 9.60 -35.66 41.06
N LEU A 46 9.56 -35.08 42.26
CA LEU A 46 8.63 -35.47 43.34
C LEU A 46 7.22 -34.87 43.15
N LEU A 47 7.05 -33.96 42.19
CA LEU A 47 5.79 -33.24 41.96
C LEU A 47 4.79 -33.98 41.06
N LYS A 48 5.18 -35.12 40.48
CA LYS A 48 4.29 -35.94 39.64
C LYS A 48 2.99 -36.32 40.36
N ARG A 49 1.86 -36.09 39.69
CA ARG A 49 0.51 -36.50 40.11
C ARG A 49 -0.13 -37.42 39.06
N GLY A 50 -1.33 -37.91 39.37
CA GLY A 50 -2.12 -38.73 38.42
C GLY A 50 -2.71 -37.90 37.27
N ASP A 51 -2.77 -36.58 37.45
CA ASP A 51 -3.31 -35.62 36.49
C ASP A 51 -2.25 -34.57 36.10
N SER A 52 -2.26 -34.17 34.83
CA SER A 52 -1.28 -33.23 34.26
C SER A 52 -1.51 -31.81 34.77
N VAL A 53 -2.76 -31.40 34.97
CA VAL A 53 -3.08 -30.08 35.52
C VAL A 53 -2.63 -29.99 36.99
N GLU A 54 -2.93 -31.00 37.80
CA GLU A 54 -2.45 -31.07 39.20
C GLU A 54 -0.93 -31.01 39.28
N THR A 55 -0.23 -31.76 38.42
CA THR A 55 1.25 -31.76 38.34
C THR A 55 1.78 -30.37 37.99
N ALA A 56 1.17 -29.69 37.04
CA ALA A 56 1.55 -28.34 36.65
C ALA A 56 1.30 -27.31 37.76
N VAL A 57 0.15 -27.39 38.44
CA VAL A 57 -0.18 -26.51 39.57
C VAL A 57 0.82 -26.66 40.71
N ASP A 58 1.22 -27.89 41.05
CA ASP A 58 2.21 -28.14 42.09
C ASP A 58 3.60 -27.59 41.73
N LEU A 59 3.99 -27.68 40.45
CA LEU A 59 5.21 -27.04 39.94
C LEU A 59 5.16 -25.52 40.10
N VAL A 60 4.06 -24.89 39.67
CA VAL A 60 3.92 -23.43 39.77
C VAL A 60 3.97 -22.99 41.24
N LYS A 61 3.29 -23.68 42.15
CA LYS A 61 3.35 -23.38 43.60
C LYS A 61 4.75 -23.54 44.17
N SER A 62 5.53 -24.49 43.66
CA SER A 62 6.93 -24.68 44.09
C SER A 62 7.84 -23.54 43.63
N ILE A 63 7.61 -23.01 42.43
CA ILE A 63 8.49 -21.99 41.81
C ILE A 63 8.07 -20.58 42.20
N ALA A 64 6.76 -20.33 42.29
CA ALA A 64 6.16 -19.05 42.59
C ALA A 64 5.15 -19.16 43.75
N PRO A 65 5.62 -19.46 44.98
CA PRO A 65 4.74 -19.79 46.12
C PRO A 65 3.84 -18.62 46.56
N ASN A 66 4.22 -17.39 46.24
CA ASN A 66 3.46 -16.18 46.58
C ASN A 66 2.57 -15.68 45.45
N ALA A 67 2.57 -16.34 44.29
CA ALA A 67 1.74 -15.93 43.17
C ALA A 67 0.31 -16.46 43.32
N THR A 68 -0.66 -15.59 43.07
CA THR A 68 -2.03 -15.98 42.75
C THR A 68 -2.15 -16.23 41.24
N PHE A 69 -2.86 -17.29 40.86
CA PHE A 69 -3.02 -17.69 39.47
C PHE A 69 -4.26 -18.55 39.27
N ARG A 70 -4.73 -18.63 38.03
CA ARG A 70 -5.78 -19.55 37.57
C ARG A 70 -5.25 -20.45 36.46
N VAL A 71 -5.77 -21.68 36.39
CA VAL A 71 -5.53 -22.57 35.25
C VAL A 71 -6.34 -22.06 34.06
N LYS A 72 -5.73 -22.01 32.88
CA LYS A 72 -6.43 -21.67 31.65
C LYS A 72 -7.10 -22.92 31.07
N ASP A 73 -8.25 -22.71 30.45
CA ASP A 73 -9.10 -23.73 29.83
C ASP A 73 -8.61 -24.21 28.46
N ASP A 74 -7.48 -23.68 27.97
CA ASP A 74 -6.82 -24.01 26.72
C ASP A 74 -5.66 -25.02 26.86
N SER A 75 -5.61 -25.75 27.98
CA SER A 75 -4.65 -26.84 28.18
C SER A 75 -4.97 -28.04 27.27
N TYR A 76 -3.98 -28.64 26.61
CA TYR A 76 -4.21 -29.67 25.59
C TYR A 76 -3.12 -30.75 25.55
N LEU A 77 -3.43 -31.91 24.96
CA LEU A 77 -2.46 -32.97 24.67
C LEU A 77 -1.95 -32.83 23.23
N GLY A 78 -0.65 -32.57 23.08
CA GLY A 78 0.01 -32.52 21.79
C GLY A 78 0.07 -33.89 21.13
N THR A 79 0.14 -33.93 19.79
CA THR A 79 0.28 -35.16 19.00
C THR A 79 1.61 -35.90 19.23
N ASN A 80 2.62 -35.18 19.75
CA ASN A 80 3.87 -35.74 20.25
C ASN A 80 3.70 -36.49 21.60
N GLY A 81 2.54 -36.34 22.24
CA GLY A 81 2.19 -36.90 23.54
C GLY A 81 2.66 -36.07 24.74
N LEU A 82 3.05 -34.82 24.54
CA LEU A 82 3.25 -33.87 25.65
C LEU A 82 1.92 -33.23 26.03
N SER A 83 1.58 -33.23 27.32
CA SER A 83 0.49 -32.40 27.83
C SER A 83 1.00 -30.98 28.07
N HIS A 84 0.31 -30.00 27.53
CA HIS A 84 0.60 -28.58 27.68
C HIS A 84 -0.43 -27.97 28.63
N VAL A 85 0.02 -27.44 29.77
CA VAL A 85 -0.84 -26.80 30.77
C VAL A 85 -0.42 -25.35 30.93
N PHE A 86 -1.39 -24.43 30.87
CA PHE A 86 -1.16 -22.99 30.96
C PHE A 86 -1.82 -22.42 32.22
N LEU A 87 -1.09 -21.56 32.91
CA LEU A 87 -1.56 -20.86 34.11
C LEU A 87 -1.36 -19.37 33.93
N GLN A 88 -2.41 -18.59 34.19
CA GLN A 88 -2.39 -17.13 34.11
C GLN A 88 -2.18 -16.56 35.51
N GLN A 89 -1.17 -15.71 35.71
CA GLN A 89 -1.04 -14.98 36.96
C GLN A 89 -2.20 -14.00 37.13
N THR A 90 -2.73 -13.92 38.33
CA THR A 90 -3.79 -12.99 38.70
C THR A 90 -3.36 -12.14 39.88
N VAL A 91 -3.90 -10.93 40.01
CA VAL A 91 -3.73 -10.04 41.15
C VAL A 91 -5.10 -9.51 41.51
N HIS A 92 -5.61 -9.86 42.70
CA HIS A 92 -6.98 -9.54 43.12
C HIS A 92 -8.03 -9.93 42.06
N ASP A 93 -7.89 -11.13 41.49
CA ASP A 93 -8.72 -11.70 40.42
C ASP A 93 -8.65 -10.99 39.05
N VAL A 94 -7.77 -9.99 38.88
CA VAL A 94 -7.46 -9.37 37.59
C VAL A 94 -6.26 -10.07 36.95
N ASP A 95 -6.37 -10.45 35.68
CA ASP A 95 -5.28 -11.09 34.94
C ASP A 95 -4.08 -10.14 34.80
N VAL A 96 -2.86 -10.65 35.04
CA VAL A 96 -1.64 -10.00 34.58
C VAL A 96 -1.39 -10.47 33.15
N ASP A 97 -1.82 -9.71 32.15
CA ASP A 97 -2.08 -10.17 30.77
C ASP A 97 -0.86 -10.86 30.12
N ASN A 98 0.35 -10.35 30.37
CA ASN A 98 1.60 -10.88 29.83
C ASN A 98 2.38 -11.80 30.79
N ALA A 99 1.76 -12.31 31.85
CA ALA A 99 2.39 -13.19 32.85
C ALA A 99 1.76 -14.59 32.87
N ILE A 100 2.32 -15.47 32.04
CA ILE A 100 1.88 -16.84 31.81
C ILE A 100 2.95 -17.84 32.30
N PHE A 101 2.50 -18.93 32.90
CA PHE A 101 3.31 -20.10 33.21
C PHE A 101 2.85 -21.26 32.32
N ASN A 102 3.74 -21.81 31.51
CA ASN A 102 3.44 -22.95 30.64
C ASN A 102 4.24 -24.17 31.09
N VAL A 103 3.56 -25.28 31.37
CA VAL A 103 4.18 -26.53 31.84
C VAL A 103 3.93 -27.63 30.83
N ASN A 104 5.01 -28.26 30.38
CA ASN A 104 4.96 -29.38 29.43
C ASN A 104 5.25 -30.68 30.18
N ILE A 105 4.37 -31.66 30.08
CA ILE A 105 4.41 -32.91 30.84
C ILE A 105 4.48 -34.10 29.86
N ASP A 106 5.40 -35.03 30.11
CA ASP A 106 5.61 -36.20 29.27
C ASP A 106 4.49 -37.26 29.41
N LYS A 107 4.55 -38.30 28.57
CA LYS A 107 3.58 -39.40 28.54
C LYS A 107 3.54 -40.18 29.85
N GLU A 108 4.64 -40.15 30.58
CA GLU A 108 4.80 -40.77 31.87
C GLU A 108 4.30 -39.86 33.01
N GLY A 109 3.84 -38.64 32.73
CA GLY A 109 3.34 -37.70 33.73
C GLY A 109 4.44 -36.92 34.47
N ASN A 110 5.68 -36.95 34.01
CA ASN A 110 6.76 -36.13 34.56
C ASN A 110 6.81 -34.77 33.87
N ILE A 111 7.23 -33.75 34.60
CA ILE A 111 7.48 -32.43 34.03
C ILE A 111 8.66 -32.54 33.06
N PHE A 112 8.39 -32.27 31.79
CA PHE A 112 9.37 -32.32 30.72
C PHE A 112 10.11 -30.98 30.58
N SER A 113 9.39 -29.87 30.56
CA SER A 113 9.96 -28.52 30.53
C SER A 113 8.92 -27.50 30.97
N TYR A 114 9.34 -26.27 31.26
CA TYR A 114 8.39 -25.20 31.56
C TYR A 114 8.95 -23.83 31.19
N GLY A 115 8.04 -22.90 30.86
CA GLY A 115 8.31 -21.48 30.73
C GLY A 115 7.56 -20.68 31.78
N ASN A 116 8.14 -19.56 32.21
CA ASN A 116 7.61 -18.73 33.27
C ASN A 116 7.83 -17.24 32.97
N SER A 117 6.74 -16.48 32.97
CA SER A 117 6.75 -15.01 32.89
C SER A 117 5.99 -14.35 34.04
N PHE A 118 5.72 -15.09 35.12
CA PHE A 118 5.09 -14.53 36.32
C PHE A 118 5.90 -13.37 36.89
N PHE A 119 5.21 -12.28 37.16
CA PHE A 119 5.75 -11.14 37.89
C PHE A 119 6.12 -11.57 39.32
N THR A 120 7.32 -11.18 39.76
CA THR A 120 7.88 -11.56 41.07
C THR A 120 8.16 -10.38 41.98
N GLY A 121 7.82 -9.16 41.55
CA GLY A 121 7.96 -7.95 42.35
C GLY A 121 6.83 -7.77 43.37
N ASN A 122 6.72 -6.57 43.92
CA ASN A 122 5.71 -6.26 44.93
C ASN A 122 4.32 -6.15 44.28
N LEU A 123 3.37 -6.91 44.80
CA LEU A 123 1.97 -6.82 44.38
C LEU A 123 1.26 -5.64 45.08
N PRO A 124 0.28 -5.00 44.42
CA PRO A 124 -0.57 -3.98 45.04
C PRO A 124 -1.29 -4.51 46.28
N GLY A 125 -1.32 -3.71 47.36
CA GLY A 125 -1.96 -4.10 48.63
C GLY A 125 -3.49 -4.04 48.62
N GLU A 126 -4.10 -3.26 47.72
CA GLU A 126 -5.56 -3.09 47.60
C GLU A 126 -6.06 -3.54 46.22
N SER A 127 -7.32 -4.00 46.16
CA SER A 127 -7.98 -4.40 44.92
C SER A 127 -8.37 -3.17 44.09
N SER A 128 -8.27 -3.29 42.76
CA SER A 128 -8.79 -2.28 41.83
C SER A 128 -10.30 -2.06 41.98
N LYS A 129 -11.07 -3.10 42.33
CA LYS A 129 -12.53 -3.02 42.52
C LYS A 129 -12.93 -2.15 43.71
N SER A 130 -12.05 -1.98 44.69
CA SER A 130 -12.28 -1.10 45.86
C SER A 130 -11.84 0.36 45.64
N ARG A 131 -11.20 0.67 44.51
CA ARG A 131 -10.60 1.97 44.23
C ARG A 131 -11.42 2.74 43.19
N ARG A 132 -11.49 4.07 43.33
CA ARG A 132 -11.98 4.95 42.26
C ARG A 132 -10.90 5.06 41.18
N LEU A 133 -11.17 4.49 40.01
CA LEU A 133 -10.29 4.59 38.85
C LEU A 133 -10.23 6.04 38.34
N THR A 134 -9.05 6.48 37.89
CA THR A 134 -8.80 7.83 37.37
C THR A 134 -9.05 7.97 35.87
N LEU A 135 -9.12 6.85 35.15
CA LEU A 135 -9.37 6.78 33.71
C LEU A 135 -10.44 5.74 33.40
N ASP A 136 -11.47 6.13 32.66
CA ASP A 136 -12.50 5.22 32.15
C ASP A 136 -12.13 4.64 30.76
N PRO A 137 -12.81 3.59 30.28
CA PRO A 137 -12.50 2.98 28.98
C PRO A 137 -12.60 3.91 27.77
N VAL A 138 -13.52 4.88 27.79
CA VAL A 138 -13.70 5.83 26.67
C VAL A 138 -12.52 6.79 26.62
N GLY A 139 -12.09 7.30 27.78
CA GLY A 139 -10.89 8.11 27.91
C GLY A 139 -9.62 7.36 27.52
N ALA A 140 -9.54 6.05 27.82
CA ALA A 140 -8.45 5.20 27.36
C ALA A 140 -8.45 5.03 25.83
N LEU A 141 -9.61 4.80 25.20
CA LEU A 141 -9.71 4.76 23.74
C LEU A 141 -9.30 6.10 23.09
N GLU A 142 -9.68 7.23 23.68
CA GLU A 142 -9.25 8.56 23.21
C GLU A 142 -7.73 8.74 23.29
N ALA A 143 -7.09 8.20 24.33
CA ALA A 143 -5.64 8.20 24.46
C ALA A 143 -4.96 7.33 23.39
N VAL A 144 -5.54 6.16 23.08
CA VAL A 144 -5.07 5.29 22.00
C VAL A 144 -5.22 5.99 20.65
N ARG A 145 -6.40 6.56 20.34
CA ARG A 145 -6.63 7.31 19.11
C ARG A 145 -5.59 8.41 18.93
N LYS A 146 -5.33 9.18 19.99
CA LYS A 146 -4.38 10.30 19.92
C LYS A 146 -2.93 9.82 19.77
N THR A 147 -2.53 8.79 20.51
CA THR A 147 -1.15 8.29 20.49
C THR A 147 -0.82 7.58 19.19
N LEU A 148 -1.77 6.80 18.66
CA LEU A 148 -1.61 6.00 17.44
C LEU A 148 -2.13 6.71 16.18
N GLU A 149 -2.62 7.94 16.31
CA GLU A 149 -3.23 8.72 15.22
C GLU A 149 -4.32 7.95 14.45
N LEU A 150 -5.09 7.11 15.15
CA LEU A 150 -6.11 6.25 14.51
C LEU A 150 -7.20 7.09 13.84
N PRO A 151 -7.65 6.74 12.62
CA PRO A 151 -8.69 7.45 11.88
C PRO A 151 -10.11 7.10 12.37
N ILE A 152 -10.29 7.08 13.69
CA ILE A 152 -11.59 6.85 14.34
C ILE A 152 -12.07 8.11 15.04
N LYS A 153 -13.38 8.24 15.18
CA LYS A 153 -14.00 9.35 15.91
C LYS A 153 -14.83 8.79 17.06
N VAL A 154 -14.37 9.05 18.28
CA VAL A 154 -15.13 8.71 19.48
C VAL A 154 -16.17 9.82 19.70
N SER A 155 -17.45 9.47 19.60
CA SER A 155 -18.52 10.44 19.81
C SER A 155 -18.55 10.93 21.26
N ASN A 156 -19.05 12.16 21.49
CA ASN A 156 -19.41 12.63 22.85
C ASN A 156 -20.50 11.77 23.50
N SER A 157 -21.20 10.94 22.72
CA SER A 157 -22.18 9.95 23.17
C SER A 157 -21.61 8.53 23.26
N ALA A 158 -20.29 8.36 23.20
CA ALA A 158 -19.66 7.06 23.40
C ALA A 158 -19.97 6.55 24.80
N VAL A 159 -20.37 5.29 24.89
CA VAL A 159 -20.76 4.63 26.13
C VAL A 159 -20.15 3.24 26.17
N THR A 160 -19.94 2.73 27.38
CA THR A 160 -19.50 1.36 27.59
C THR A 160 -20.70 0.46 27.86
N GLU A 161 -20.71 -0.71 27.23
CA GLU A 161 -21.61 -1.81 27.55
C GLU A 161 -20.80 -2.93 28.21
N LEU A 162 -21.21 -3.38 29.40
CA LEU A 162 -20.52 -4.44 30.13
C LEU A 162 -20.76 -5.78 29.43
N VAL A 163 -19.67 -6.44 29.06
CA VAL A 163 -19.70 -7.77 28.41
C VAL A 163 -19.49 -8.88 29.44
N SER A 164 -18.63 -8.65 30.43
CA SER A 164 -18.38 -9.59 31.54
C SER A 164 -17.96 -8.84 32.81
N ASP A 165 -18.75 -9.00 33.86
CA ASP A 165 -18.49 -8.42 35.20
C ASP A 165 -17.31 -9.12 35.91
N GLU A 166 -17.15 -10.43 35.68
CA GLU A 166 -16.04 -11.19 36.26
C GLU A 166 -14.70 -10.81 35.63
N GLN A 167 -14.68 -10.48 34.34
CA GLN A 167 -13.46 -10.14 33.60
C GLN A 167 -13.23 -8.63 33.43
N GLU A 168 -14.14 -7.79 33.93
CA GLU A 168 -14.10 -6.32 33.76
C GLU A 168 -13.90 -5.93 32.28
N SER A 169 -14.71 -6.55 31.41
CA SER A 169 -14.65 -6.41 29.95
C SER A 169 -15.85 -5.60 29.43
N TYR A 170 -15.58 -4.62 28.57
CA TYR A 170 -16.53 -3.64 28.07
C TYR A 170 -16.44 -3.51 26.54
N LEU A 171 -17.56 -3.19 25.92
CA LEU A 171 -17.66 -2.79 24.52
C LEU A 171 -17.88 -1.28 24.43
N ILE A 172 -17.12 -0.56 23.61
CA ILE A 172 -17.22 0.89 23.46
C ILE A 172 -18.07 1.21 22.23
N LYS A 173 -19.29 1.67 22.48
CA LYS A 173 -20.31 1.98 21.46
C LYS A 173 -20.11 3.37 20.86
N ASN A 174 -20.68 3.61 19.68
CA ASN A 174 -20.72 4.91 19.00
C ASN A 174 -19.34 5.47 18.63
N VAL A 175 -18.47 4.59 18.09
CA VAL A 175 -17.17 4.95 17.53
C VAL A 175 -17.27 4.86 16.01
N GLU A 176 -17.11 5.97 15.31
CA GLU A 176 -17.11 6.01 13.84
C GLU A 176 -15.72 5.65 13.30
N GLY A 177 -15.66 4.92 12.18
CA GLY A 177 -14.41 4.59 11.48
C GLY A 177 -13.70 3.31 11.97
N ALA A 178 -14.17 2.68 13.04
CA ALA A 178 -13.72 1.34 13.43
C ALA A 178 -14.53 0.26 12.68
N GLU A 179 -13.87 -0.84 12.29
CA GLU A 179 -14.52 -1.98 11.61
C GLU A 179 -15.45 -2.75 12.55
N THR A 180 -15.04 -2.84 13.81
CA THR A 180 -15.84 -3.37 14.90
C THR A 180 -15.77 -2.41 16.08
N GLU A 181 -16.78 -2.48 16.96
CA GLU A 181 -16.78 -1.67 18.16
C GLU A 181 -15.57 -2.01 19.04
N PRO A 182 -14.74 -1.02 19.43
CA PRO A 182 -13.57 -1.27 20.25
C PRO A 182 -13.93 -1.93 21.59
N THR A 183 -13.07 -2.82 22.07
CA THR A 183 -13.23 -3.45 23.39
C THR A 183 -12.26 -2.86 24.39
N ALA A 184 -12.64 -2.90 25.67
CA ALA A 184 -11.77 -2.56 26.78
C ALA A 184 -11.82 -3.65 27.84
N LYS A 185 -10.67 -4.14 28.29
CA LYS A 185 -10.57 -5.08 29.41
C LYS A 185 -9.62 -4.53 30.45
N GLN A 186 -10.01 -4.56 31.73
CA GLN A 186 -9.11 -4.21 32.81
C GLN A 186 -8.10 -5.34 33.04
N VAL A 187 -6.81 -5.01 33.02
CA VAL A 187 -5.72 -5.97 33.20
C VAL A 187 -4.59 -5.35 34.01
N TYR A 188 -3.73 -6.18 34.59
CA TYR A 188 -2.38 -5.76 34.92
C TYR A 188 -1.43 -6.06 33.76
N LEU A 189 -0.41 -5.23 33.59
CA LEU A 189 0.66 -5.44 32.60
C LEU A 189 2.02 -5.28 33.29
N VAL A 190 2.95 -6.19 33.01
CA VAL A 190 4.36 -5.99 33.33
C VAL A 190 5.01 -5.18 32.20
N LYS A 191 5.40 -3.94 32.47
CA LYS A 191 6.08 -3.05 31.51
C LYS A 191 7.48 -3.55 31.18
N SER A 192 8.06 -2.98 30.13
CA SER A 192 9.41 -3.29 29.65
C SER A 192 10.54 -2.95 30.64
N ASP A 193 10.29 -2.08 31.62
CA ASP A 193 11.18 -1.77 32.75
C ASP A 193 11.01 -2.74 33.93
N GLY A 194 10.06 -3.68 33.84
CA GLY A 194 9.73 -4.65 34.87
C GLY A 194 8.74 -4.16 35.91
N GLU A 195 8.15 -2.97 35.77
CA GLU A 195 7.09 -2.49 36.67
C GLU A 195 5.72 -3.09 36.34
N LEU A 196 4.92 -3.42 37.36
CA LEU A 196 3.55 -3.89 37.20
C LEU A 196 2.57 -2.72 37.30
N VAL A 197 1.78 -2.49 36.26
CA VAL A 197 0.81 -1.40 36.20
C VAL A 197 -0.61 -1.90 35.95
N LEU A 198 -1.60 -1.21 36.51
CA LEU A 198 -3.01 -1.44 36.21
C LEU A 198 -3.38 -0.67 34.94
N ALA A 199 -3.90 -1.36 33.93
CA ALA A 199 -4.13 -0.81 32.60
C ALA A 199 -5.50 -1.20 32.03
N TRP A 200 -6.00 -0.39 31.11
CA TRP A 200 -7.01 -0.78 30.13
C TRP A 200 -6.32 -1.40 28.92
N LYS A 201 -6.63 -2.65 28.59
CA LYS A 201 -6.33 -3.25 27.28
C LYS A 201 -7.45 -2.86 26.32
N ILE A 202 -7.16 -1.92 25.43
CA ILE A 202 -8.05 -1.43 24.39
C ILE A 202 -7.76 -2.19 23.10
N GLN A 203 -8.75 -2.85 22.51
CA GLN A 203 -8.62 -3.48 21.20
C GLN A 203 -9.33 -2.65 20.14
N THR A 204 -8.62 -2.32 19.06
CA THR A 204 -9.15 -1.55 17.93
C THR A 204 -8.83 -2.25 16.62
N ILE A 205 -9.84 -2.41 15.76
CA ILE A 205 -9.69 -2.84 14.38
C ILE A 205 -10.14 -1.68 13.49
N VAL A 206 -9.21 -1.10 12.74
CA VAL A 206 -9.42 0.10 11.95
C VAL A 206 -8.72 -0.06 10.61
N LYS A 207 -9.49 -0.19 9.53
CA LYS A 207 -8.96 -0.47 8.19
C LYS A 207 -7.94 -1.63 8.22
N ASP A 208 -6.68 -1.34 7.90
CA ASP A 208 -5.58 -2.30 7.77
C ASP A 208 -4.79 -2.47 9.09
N THR A 209 -5.32 -1.98 10.23
CA THR A 209 -4.66 -2.07 11.54
C THR A 209 -5.50 -2.83 12.55
N SER A 210 -4.83 -3.65 13.37
CA SER A 210 -5.43 -4.40 14.47
C SER A 210 -4.52 -4.31 15.69
N PHE A 211 -4.89 -3.47 16.66
CA PHE A 211 -4.06 -3.21 17.83
C PHE A 211 -4.71 -3.72 19.12
N SER A 212 -3.89 -4.23 20.03
CA SER A 212 -4.20 -4.23 21.47
C SER A 212 -3.26 -3.24 22.17
N SER A 213 -3.80 -2.12 22.62
CA SER A 213 -3.07 -1.05 23.29
C SER A 213 -3.34 -1.08 24.78
N TYR A 214 -2.31 -0.87 25.60
CA TYR A 214 -2.41 -0.85 27.05
C TYR A 214 -2.27 0.58 27.54
N VAL A 215 -3.30 1.09 28.21
CA VAL A 215 -3.33 2.46 28.75
C VAL A 215 -3.31 2.41 30.26
N GLU A 216 -2.29 3.01 30.87
CA GLU A 216 -2.15 3.00 32.34
C GLU A 216 -3.28 3.81 32.99
N ILE A 217 -3.94 3.24 34.01
CA ILE A 217 -5.11 3.85 34.64
C ILE A 217 -4.71 4.95 35.63
N ASP A 218 -3.64 4.72 36.41
CA ASP A 218 -3.28 5.52 37.59
C ASP A 218 -2.15 6.53 37.37
N ALA A 219 -1.52 6.54 36.19
CA ALA A 219 -0.63 7.63 35.80
C ALA A 219 -1.47 8.89 35.57
N GLY A 220 -1.03 10.04 36.09
CA GLY A 220 -1.74 11.32 35.92
C GLY A 220 -1.90 11.81 34.47
N ALA A 221 -1.48 11.02 33.48
CA ALA A 221 -1.69 11.21 32.06
C ALA A 221 -2.18 9.87 31.46
N SER A 222 -3.11 9.93 30.51
CA SER A 222 -3.60 8.79 29.73
C SER A 222 -2.48 8.23 28.83
N GLU A 223 -1.48 7.59 29.42
CA GLU A 223 -0.28 7.11 28.76
C GLU A 223 -0.50 5.72 28.18
N VAL A 224 -0.24 5.57 26.88
CA VAL A 224 -0.18 4.26 26.22
C VAL A 224 1.19 3.65 26.51
N VAL A 225 1.22 2.61 27.33
CA VAL A 225 2.47 2.01 27.85
C VAL A 225 2.94 0.80 27.05
N ALA A 226 2.06 0.21 26.24
CA ALA A 226 2.41 -0.86 25.31
C ALA A 226 1.40 -0.98 24.17
N VAL A 227 1.85 -1.47 23.02
CA VAL A 227 1.00 -1.83 21.89
C VAL A 227 1.43 -3.17 21.32
N LEU A 228 0.45 -4.06 21.15
CA LEU A 228 0.59 -5.27 20.35
C LEU A 228 -0.11 -5.04 19.02
N ASP A 229 0.65 -5.12 17.93
CA ASP A 229 0.09 -5.19 16.59
C ASP A 229 -0.19 -6.65 16.23
N HIS A 230 -1.40 -6.90 15.72
CA HIS A 230 -1.91 -8.21 15.32
C HIS A 230 -2.04 -8.34 13.79
N VAL A 231 -1.49 -7.40 13.02
CA VAL A 231 -1.46 -7.45 11.57
C VAL A 231 -0.20 -8.20 11.10
N ASP A 232 -0.40 -9.20 10.23
CA ASP A 232 0.67 -9.81 9.45
C ASP A 232 1.13 -8.81 8.36
N TYR A 233 2.43 -8.55 8.28
CA TYR A 233 2.98 -7.51 7.40
C TYR A 233 3.60 -8.11 6.16
N TRP A 234 3.06 -7.74 5.00
CA TRP A 234 3.78 -7.89 3.74
C TRP A 234 4.72 -6.70 3.56
N SER A 235 6.03 -6.98 3.57
CA SER A 235 7.07 -5.96 3.40
C SER A 235 7.75 -6.10 2.03
N TYR A 236 7.95 -4.99 1.34
CA TYR A 236 8.58 -4.96 0.01
C TYR A 236 9.73 -3.95 0.00
N GLU A 237 10.96 -4.38 -0.34
CA GLU A 237 12.06 -3.44 -0.60
C GLU A 237 12.06 -3.03 -2.08
N VAL A 238 11.67 -1.79 -2.37
CA VAL A 238 11.40 -1.30 -3.73
C VAL A 238 11.82 0.16 -3.89
N TYR A 239 11.98 0.63 -5.12
CA TYR A 239 11.89 2.06 -5.42
C TYR A 239 10.40 2.46 -5.25
N PRO A 240 10.07 3.25 -4.22
CA PRO A 240 8.68 3.55 -3.90
C PRO A 240 7.96 4.26 -5.05
N PHE A 241 6.65 4.06 -5.10
CA PHE A 241 5.79 4.70 -6.08
C PHE A 241 5.94 6.22 -6.01
N GLY A 242 6.21 6.87 -7.15
CA GLY A 242 6.57 8.28 -7.23
C GLY A 242 8.03 8.54 -7.63
N LEU A 243 8.94 7.59 -7.42
CA LEU A 243 10.27 7.63 -8.04
C LEU A 243 10.22 7.02 -9.44
N ASN A 244 10.78 7.69 -10.45
CA ASN A 244 10.78 7.14 -11.81
C ASN A 244 11.74 5.95 -11.95
N ASP A 245 12.99 6.11 -11.51
CA ASP A 245 14.05 5.15 -11.73
C ASP A 245 15.20 5.32 -10.71
N PRO A 246 16.21 4.43 -10.69
CA PRO A 246 17.29 4.46 -9.70
C PRO A 246 18.15 5.73 -9.66
N ARG A 247 18.04 6.65 -10.64
CA ARG A 247 18.75 7.94 -10.59
C ARG A 247 18.07 8.95 -9.67
N GLU A 248 16.82 8.70 -9.28
CA GLU A 248 16.00 9.66 -8.55
C GLU A 248 15.93 9.42 -7.04
N GLY A 249 16.43 8.28 -6.56
CA GLY A 249 16.45 7.95 -5.15
C GLY A 249 16.89 6.52 -4.88
N GLU A 250 16.71 6.10 -3.64
CA GLU A 250 17.08 4.77 -3.15
C GLU A 250 15.85 3.90 -2.93
N ARG A 251 16.05 2.58 -2.83
CA ARG A 251 15.01 1.64 -2.42
C ARG A 251 14.67 1.82 -0.95
N THR A 252 13.42 1.60 -0.60
CA THR A 252 12.91 1.61 0.79
C THR A 252 12.02 0.41 1.02
N THR A 253 11.96 -0.07 2.27
CA THR A 253 10.96 -1.06 2.69
C THR A 253 9.61 -0.36 2.85
N VAL A 254 8.59 -0.88 2.18
CA VAL A 254 7.19 -0.45 2.30
C VAL A 254 6.38 -1.60 2.85
N ASP A 255 5.61 -1.33 3.90
CA ASP A 255 4.80 -2.33 4.59
C ASP A 255 3.31 -2.15 4.26
N ASN A 256 2.61 -3.24 3.96
CA ASN A 256 1.18 -3.29 3.66
C ASN A 256 0.66 -2.18 2.74
N PRO A 257 1.26 -1.97 1.55
CA PRO A 257 0.89 -0.89 0.65
C PRO A 257 -0.51 -1.03 0.04
N GLN A 258 -1.15 -2.19 0.08
CA GLN A 258 -2.46 -2.45 -0.54
C GLN A 258 -3.56 -1.46 -0.13
N HIS A 259 -4.48 -1.15 -1.04
CA HIS A 259 -5.69 -0.41 -0.70
C HIS A 259 -6.85 -1.39 -0.43
N SER A 260 -7.40 -1.40 0.78
CA SER A 260 -8.45 -2.35 1.18
C SER A 260 -9.72 -2.33 0.31
N THR A 261 -10.08 -1.20 -0.30
CA THR A 261 -11.23 -1.17 -1.24
C THR A 261 -10.89 -1.78 -2.60
N ALA A 262 -9.70 -1.52 -3.13
CA ALA A 262 -9.34 -1.97 -4.49
C ALA A 262 -8.81 -3.41 -4.48
N SER A 263 -8.10 -3.75 -3.40
CA SER A 263 -7.51 -5.06 -3.13
C SER A 263 -8.05 -5.61 -1.80
N PRO A 264 -9.35 -5.97 -1.71
CA PRO A 264 -9.97 -6.45 -0.47
C PRO A 264 -9.41 -7.79 0.03
N PHE A 265 -8.65 -8.50 -0.81
CA PHE A 265 -7.95 -9.74 -0.46
C PHE A 265 -6.45 -9.52 -0.19
N GLY A 266 -5.99 -8.27 -0.13
CA GLY A 266 -4.58 -7.94 -0.25
C GLY A 266 -4.04 -8.22 -1.65
N TRP A 267 -2.72 -8.21 -1.81
CA TRP A 267 -2.09 -8.45 -3.12
C TRP A 267 -1.71 -9.92 -3.36
N HIS A 268 -1.69 -10.76 -2.32
CA HIS A 268 -1.19 -12.15 -2.32
C HIS A 268 -2.28 -13.22 -2.17
N ASP A 269 -3.55 -12.88 -2.43
CA ASP A 269 -4.67 -13.83 -2.43
C ASP A 269 -5.69 -13.43 -3.50
N ALA A 270 -6.49 -14.39 -3.94
CA ALA A 270 -7.69 -14.21 -4.73
C ALA A 270 -8.84 -14.95 -4.05
N LYS A 271 -9.56 -14.27 -3.14
CA LYS A 271 -10.76 -14.77 -2.45
C LYS A 271 -10.56 -16.14 -1.77
N ASN A 272 -9.62 -16.21 -0.83
CA ASN A 272 -9.33 -17.39 0.00
C ASN A 272 -8.99 -18.65 -0.81
N THR A 273 -8.35 -18.50 -1.97
CA THR A 273 -7.81 -19.65 -2.70
C THR A 273 -6.50 -20.08 -2.06
N VAL A 274 -6.58 -20.89 -0.99
CA VAL A 274 -5.44 -21.55 -0.32
C VAL A 274 -4.43 -20.58 0.31
N SER A 275 -4.46 -20.43 1.64
CA SER A 275 -3.32 -20.02 2.50
C SER A 275 -2.22 -19.20 1.80
N GLY A 276 -2.39 -17.88 1.71
CA GLY A 276 -1.37 -16.88 1.36
C GLY A 276 -0.38 -17.30 0.28
N MET A 277 -0.56 -16.82 -0.95
CA MET A 277 0.46 -17.00 -1.99
C MET A 277 1.72 -16.25 -1.54
N TYR A 278 2.71 -16.98 -1.02
CA TYR A 278 4.02 -16.42 -0.64
C TYR A 278 4.87 -16.02 -1.85
N ASP A 279 4.29 -16.05 -3.05
CA ASP A 279 4.89 -15.71 -4.32
C ASP A 279 4.36 -14.35 -4.79
N THR A 280 4.99 -13.70 -5.77
CA THR A 280 4.50 -12.47 -6.40
C THR A 280 3.27 -12.70 -7.31
N GLU A 281 2.22 -13.32 -6.76
CA GLU A 281 0.92 -13.62 -7.37
C GLU A 281 -0.23 -13.28 -6.41
N GLY A 282 -1.33 -12.74 -6.94
CA GLY A 282 -2.62 -12.72 -6.27
C GLY A 282 -3.75 -12.27 -7.19
N ASN A 283 -4.74 -11.56 -6.65
CA ASN A 283 -5.95 -11.20 -7.39
C ASN A 283 -5.68 -10.32 -8.62
N ASN A 284 -4.75 -9.37 -8.52
CA ASN A 284 -4.60 -8.31 -9.53
C ASN A 284 -3.46 -8.63 -10.51
N VAL A 285 -2.39 -9.25 -10.02
CA VAL A 285 -1.10 -9.37 -10.72
C VAL A 285 -0.47 -10.73 -10.45
N MET A 286 0.20 -11.28 -11.47
CA MET A 286 1.23 -12.31 -11.33
C MET A 286 2.52 -11.80 -12.00
N ALA A 287 3.62 -11.75 -11.27
CA ALA A 287 4.87 -11.15 -11.76
C ALA A 287 6.06 -12.07 -11.57
N GLY A 288 6.85 -12.27 -12.64
CA GLY A 288 7.99 -13.16 -12.61
C GLY A 288 8.90 -13.03 -13.82
N ALA A 289 10.14 -13.49 -13.66
CA ALA A 289 11.10 -13.55 -14.75
C ALA A 289 10.83 -14.75 -15.66
N VAL A 290 10.99 -14.56 -16.98
CA VAL A 290 10.82 -15.60 -17.99
C VAL A 290 12.16 -15.86 -18.69
N PRO A 291 13.10 -16.57 -18.06
CA PRO A 291 14.39 -16.87 -18.67
C PRO A 291 14.24 -17.74 -19.92
N VAL A 292 15.33 -17.91 -20.66
CA VAL A 292 15.42 -18.55 -21.99
C VAL A 292 14.76 -19.94 -22.10
N ILE A 293 14.53 -20.65 -20.99
CA ILE A 293 13.83 -21.94 -20.99
C ILE A 293 12.30 -21.71 -21.07
N PRO A 294 11.64 -22.06 -22.18
CA PRO A 294 10.20 -21.87 -22.33
C PRO A 294 9.42 -22.61 -21.23
N GLY A 295 8.52 -21.91 -20.55
CA GLY A 295 7.65 -22.48 -19.51
C GLY A 295 8.15 -22.32 -18.07
N ASN A 296 9.32 -21.70 -17.83
CA ASN A 296 9.78 -21.39 -16.49
C ASN A 296 9.40 -19.93 -16.14
N PHE A 297 8.33 -19.73 -15.37
CA PHE A 297 7.94 -18.44 -14.79
C PHE A 297 8.51 -18.37 -13.37
N LYS A 298 9.50 -17.51 -13.15
CA LYS A 298 10.23 -17.39 -11.88
C LYS A 298 9.69 -16.21 -11.07
N GLU A 299 8.77 -16.50 -10.17
CA GLU A 299 8.24 -15.54 -9.19
C GLU A 299 9.22 -15.35 -8.05
N ALA A 300 9.15 -14.19 -7.38
CA ALA A 300 9.83 -14.03 -6.10
C ALA A 300 9.01 -14.75 -5.03
N ARG A 301 9.67 -15.46 -4.11
CA ARG A 301 9.00 -16.19 -3.02
C ARG A 301 9.55 -15.79 -1.65
N SER A 302 8.67 -15.46 -0.72
CA SER A 302 9.03 -15.14 0.66
C SER A 302 8.08 -15.79 1.68
N PRO A 303 8.48 -16.92 2.32
CA PRO A 303 7.65 -17.62 3.31
C PRO A 303 7.42 -16.86 4.62
N ASN A 304 8.13 -15.75 4.83
CA ASN A 304 8.00 -14.87 6.00
C ASN A 304 7.43 -13.50 5.61
N GLU A 305 6.76 -13.40 4.45
CA GLU A 305 6.03 -12.21 4.00
C GLU A 305 6.94 -10.97 3.80
N SER A 306 8.25 -11.20 3.70
CA SER A 306 9.29 -10.17 3.58
C SER A 306 9.99 -10.29 2.23
N PHE A 307 9.52 -9.54 1.23
CA PHE A 307 10.07 -9.45 -0.12
C PHE A 307 11.22 -8.43 -0.15
N ILE A 308 12.29 -8.76 0.55
CA ILE A 308 13.51 -7.95 0.66
C ILE A 308 14.64 -8.72 0.01
N PHE A 309 14.93 -8.36 -1.24
CA PHE A 309 15.94 -9.02 -2.07
C PHE A 309 17.01 -8.01 -2.48
N PRO A 310 18.30 -8.40 -2.47
CA PRO A 310 19.38 -7.49 -2.80
C PRO A 310 19.31 -7.06 -4.26
N TYR A 311 19.48 -5.76 -4.49
CA TYR A 311 19.67 -5.19 -5.81
C TYR A 311 20.56 -3.96 -5.69
N THR A 312 21.53 -3.85 -6.60
CA THR A 312 22.37 -2.68 -6.77
C THR A 312 22.35 -2.31 -8.24
N PRO A 313 21.98 -1.06 -8.61
CA PRO A 313 22.01 -0.61 -9.99
C PRO A 313 23.38 -0.84 -10.64
N ASP A 314 23.38 -1.23 -11.91
CA ASP A 314 24.59 -1.46 -12.71
C ASP A 314 25.56 -2.49 -12.08
N ALA A 315 25.04 -3.45 -11.30
CA ALA A 315 25.81 -4.56 -10.73
C ALA A 315 25.04 -5.90 -10.76
N GLY A 316 25.78 -7.02 -10.78
CA GLY A 316 25.20 -8.36 -10.84
C GLY A 316 24.70 -8.76 -12.23
N THR A 317 24.09 -9.94 -12.33
CA THR A 317 23.41 -10.43 -13.53
C THR A 317 21.89 -10.48 -13.31
N PRO A 318 21.06 -10.43 -14.37
CA PRO A 318 19.60 -10.52 -14.25
C PRO A 318 19.10 -11.70 -13.40
N ASP A 319 19.76 -12.86 -13.53
CA ASP A 319 19.48 -14.04 -12.72
C ASP A 319 19.82 -13.89 -11.24
N ASP A 320 20.74 -12.98 -10.87
CA ASP A 320 21.11 -12.72 -9.46
C ASP A 320 20.09 -11.83 -8.73
N PHE A 321 19.31 -11.04 -9.46
CA PHE A 321 18.38 -10.05 -8.90
C PHE A 321 16.93 -10.20 -9.35
N TYR A 322 16.57 -11.32 -9.99
CA TYR A 322 15.21 -11.50 -10.52
C TYR A 322 14.13 -11.45 -9.43
N GLU A 323 14.41 -11.87 -8.18
CA GLU A 323 13.44 -11.73 -7.10
C GLU A 323 13.19 -10.25 -6.76
N ALA A 324 14.23 -9.41 -6.76
CA ALA A 324 14.08 -7.98 -6.55
C ALA A 324 13.30 -7.32 -7.72
N ALA A 325 13.57 -7.75 -8.96
CA ALA A 325 12.87 -7.26 -10.14
C ALA A 325 11.38 -7.67 -10.15
N ALA A 326 11.08 -8.94 -9.84
CA ALA A 326 9.70 -9.44 -9.70
C ALA A 326 8.96 -8.73 -8.57
N THR A 327 9.63 -8.49 -7.44
CA THR A 327 9.08 -7.72 -6.31
C THR A 327 8.76 -6.28 -6.71
N GLN A 328 9.67 -5.58 -7.39
CA GLN A 328 9.46 -4.22 -7.87
C GLN A 328 8.27 -4.15 -8.84
N ALA A 329 8.24 -5.05 -9.83
CA ALA A 329 7.18 -5.06 -10.83
C ALA A 329 5.82 -5.40 -10.21
N PHE A 330 5.78 -6.37 -9.29
CA PHE A 330 4.57 -6.72 -8.54
C PHE A 330 4.04 -5.54 -7.73
N TYR A 331 4.92 -4.85 -6.99
CA TYR A 331 4.58 -3.67 -6.22
C TYR A 331 4.02 -2.55 -7.11
N THR A 332 4.76 -2.13 -8.15
CA THR A 332 4.37 -1.00 -9.01
C THR A 332 3.06 -1.30 -9.75
N THR A 333 2.90 -2.53 -10.24
CA THR A 333 1.70 -2.94 -10.97
C THR A 333 0.46 -3.01 -10.07
N ASN A 334 0.60 -3.52 -8.83
CA ASN A 334 -0.51 -3.50 -7.88
C ASN A 334 -0.85 -2.08 -7.39
N MET A 335 0.14 -1.20 -7.20
CA MET A 335 -0.11 0.22 -6.90
C MET A 335 -0.93 0.88 -8.01
N LEU A 336 -0.62 0.57 -9.28
CA LEU A 336 -1.38 1.05 -10.43
C LEU A 336 -2.79 0.50 -10.48
N HIS A 337 -2.97 -0.80 -10.24
CA HIS A 337 -4.28 -1.41 -10.11
C HIS A 337 -5.12 -0.66 -9.07
N ASP A 338 -4.59 -0.48 -7.85
CA ASP A 338 -5.31 0.17 -6.76
C ASP A 338 -5.64 1.63 -7.08
N LEU A 339 -4.69 2.37 -7.66
CA LEU A 339 -4.91 3.76 -8.07
C LEU A 339 -5.98 3.86 -9.16
N TYR A 340 -5.90 3.03 -10.20
CA TYR A 340 -6.83 3.09 -11.33
C TYR A 340 -8.23 2.65 -10.90
N TYR A 341 -8.34 1.67 -9.99
CA TYR A 341 -9.61 1.31 -9.34
C TYR A 341 -10.23 2.52 -8.65
N LEU A 342 -9.47 3.24 -7.82
CA LEU A 342 -9.95 4.44 -7.12
C LEU A 342 -10.38 5.56 -8.08
N LEU A 343 -9.73 5.66 -9.25
CA LEU A 343 -10.08 6.61 -10.29
C LEU A 343 -11.23 6.14 -11.20
N GLY A 344 -11.75 4.91 -11.02
CA GLY A 344 -12.95 4.41 -11.69
C GLY A 344 -12.77 3.20 -12.60
N PHE A 345 -11.55 2.68 -12.76
CA PHE A 345 -11.28 1.44 -13.49
C PHE A 345 -11.56 0.22 -12.60
N THR A 346 -12.85 -0.04 -12.38
CA THR A 346 -13.42 -1.09 -11.52
C THR A 346 -13.72 -2.37 -12.31
N PRO A 347 -14.13 -3.47 -11.65
CA PRO A 347 -14.58 -4.68 -12.33
C PRO A 347 -15.65 -4.44 -13.39
N ALA A 348 -16.67 -3.64 -13.08
CA ALA A 348 -17.71 -3.30 -14.06
C ALA A 348 -17.17 -2.54 -15.29
N ALA A 349 -16.05 -1.82 -15.14
CA ALA A 349 -15.35 -1.15 -16.22
C ALA A 349 -14.32 -2.06 -16.94
N GLY A 350 -14.22 -3.32 -16.54
CA GLY A 350 -13.31 -4.32 -17.09
C GLY A 350 -11.86 -4.09 -16.67
N ASN A 351 -11.62 -3.93 -15.36
CA ASN A 351 -10.27 -3.99 -14.82
C ASN A 351 -9.67 -5.42 -14.89
N TYR A 352 -8.44 -5.58 -14.41
CA TYR A 352 -7.72 -6.86 -14.45
C TYR A 352 -7.74 -7.51 -13.07
N GLN A 353 -8.63 -8.48 -12.86
CA GLN A 353 -8.75 -9.19 -11.58
C GLN A 353 -9.10 -10.67 -11.79
N LYS A 354 -8.51 -11.53 -10.96
CA LYS A 354 -8.80 -12.98 -10.96
C LYS A 354 -10.21 -13.25 -10.45
N ASP A 355 -10.62 -12.61 -9.38
CA ASP A 355 -11.98 -12.59 -8.83
C ASP A 355 -12.45 -11.14 -8.66
N ASN A 356 -13.62 -10.86 -9.23
CA ASN A 356 -14.23 -9.52 -9.26
C ASN A 356 -15.12 -9.25 -8.03
N ASN A 357 -15.19 -10.18 -7.08
CA ASN A 357 -15.99 -10.08 -5.86
C ASN A 357 -17.47 -9.70 -6.10
N ASP A 358 -18.03 -10.22 -7.20
CA ASP A 358 -19.40 -9.93 -7.65
C ASP A 358 -19.68 -8.45 -8.00
N GLU A 359 -18.65 -7.64 -8.28
CA GLU A 359 -18.76 -6.22 -8.65
C GLU A 359 -19.02 -5.95 -10.15
N GLY A 360 -19.25 -7.00 -10.94
CA GLY A 360 -19.48 -6.93 -12.39
C GLY A 360 -18.23 -7.26 -13.22
N GLY A 361 -18.31 -7.03 -14.54
CA GLY A 361 -17.25 -7.40 -15.49
C GLY A 361 -17.05 -8.92 -15.63
N ARG A 362 -15.88 -9.30 -16.14
CA ARG A 362 -15.45 -10.70 -16.31
C ARG A 362 -14.06 -10.89 -15.73
N GLY A 363 -13.98 -11.53 -14.56
CA GLY A 363 -12.70 -11.83 -13.93
C GLY A 363 -11.91 -12.95 -14.63
N ASN A 364 -10.99 -13.56 -13.88
CA ASN A 364 -9.98 -14.51 -14.35
C ASN A 364 -8.96 -13.89 -15.32
N ASP A 365 -8.69 -12.59 -15.15
CA ASP A 365 -7.80 -11.82 -15.99
C ASP A 365 -6.79 -10.94 -15.24
N PRO A 366 -6.10 -11.44 -14.19
CA PRO A 366 -5.01 -10.69 -13.58
C PRO A 366 -3.93 -10.35 -14.62
N VAL A 367 -3.26 -9.22 -14.47
CA VAL A 367 -2.14 -8.87 -15.35
C VAL A 367 -0.98 -9.82 -15.10
N GLN A 368 -0.50 -10.45 -16.16
CA GLN A 368 0.74 -11.22 -16.12
C GLN A 368 1.91 -10.33 -16.52
N VAL A 369 2.86 -10.15 -15.60
CA VAL A 369 4.08 -9.37 -15.81
C VAL A 369 5.25 -10.31 -16.07
N ASN A 370 5.74 -10.32 -17.31
CA ASN A 370 6.87 -11.11 -17.75
C ASN A 370 8.14 -10.25 -17.77
N LEU A 371 9.08 -10.53 -16.87
CA LEU A 371 10.35 -9.82 -16.79
C LEU A 371 11.48 -10.60 -17.47
N GLN A 372 12.57 -9.90 -17.81
CA GLN A 372 13.83 -10.49 -18.28
C GLN A 372 13.68 -11.50 -19.42
N THR A 373 12.65 -11.30 -20.25
CA THR A 373 12.29 -12.30 -21.25
C THR A 373 13.32 -12.36 -22.37
N ALA A 374 13.69 -13.59 -22.74
CA ALA A 374 14.64 -13.86 -23.82
C ALA A 374 14.12 -13.46 -25.22
N GLY A 375 12.83 -13.12 -25.34
CA GLY A 375 12.18 -12.78 -26.60
C GLY A 375 12.53 -11.42 -27.18
N GLY A 376 13.31 -10.58 -26.48
CA GLY A 376 13.67 -9.24 -26.93
C GLY A 376 14.64 -8.51 -26.00
N LYS A 377 15.05 -7.30 -26.41
CA LYS A 377 15.84 -6.33 -25.63
C LYS A 377 15.41 -4.91 -25.95
N ASN A 378 15.73 -3.98 -25.05
CA ASN A 378 15.57 -2.54 -25.21
C ASN A 378 14.13 -2.09 -25.55
N ASN A 379 13.13 -2.75 -24.96
CA ASN A 379 11.74 -2.40 -25.19
C ASN A 379 10.84 -2.83 -24.01
N GLY A 380 9.54 -2.59 -24.13
CA GLY A 380 8.48 -3.27 -23.41
C GLY A 380 7.29 -3.46 -24.35
N ASN A 381 6.23 -4.11 -23.87
CA ASN A 381 4.92 -4.08 -24.50
C ASN A 381 3.84 -4.54 -23.53
N PHE A 382 2.61 -4.12 -23.78
CA PHE A 382 1.42 -4.70 -23.18
C PHE A 382 0.56 -5.37 -24.24
N GLN A 383 0.42 -6.69 -24.15
CA GLN A 383 -0.52 -7.43 -24.98
C GLN A 383 -1.94 -7.26 -24.43
N GLN A 384 -2.77 -6.55 -25.17
CA GLN A 384 -4.15 -6.30 -24.78
C GLN A 384 -5.05 -7.52 -24.99
N SER A 385 -6.16 -7.52 -24.27
CA SER A 385 -7.19 -8.55 -24.30
C SER A 385 -8.51 -7.96 -23.82
N ALA A 386 -9.62 -8.49 -24.35
CA ALA A 386 -10.95 -8.15 -23.86
C ALA A 386 -11.12 -8.64 -22.41
N ASP A 387 -12.09 -8.06 -21.71
CA ASP A 387 -12.53 -8.43 -20.36
C ASP A 387 -12.71 -9.95 -20.20
N GLY A 388 -12.07 -10.52 -19.19
CA GLY A 388 -11.96 -11.96 -18.93
C GLY A 388 -10.80 -12.67 -19.62
N GLY A 389 -10.03 -11.97 -20.46
CA GLY A 389 -8.72 -12.40 -20.94
C GLY A 389 -7.61 -11.63 -20.22
N ARG A 390 -6.55 -12.32 -19.77
CA ARG A 390 -5.43 -11.65 -19.09
C ARG A 390 -4.70 -10.66 -20.00
N GLY A 391 -4.31 -9.51 -19.46
CA GLY A 391 -3.30 -8.66 -20.08
C GLY A 391 -1.89 -9.24 -19.84
N ILE A 392 -0.98 -9.09 -20.80
CA ILE A 392 0.42 -9.54 -20.63
C ILE A 392 1.35 -8.34 -20.77
N LEU A 393 1.88 -7.87 -19.65
CA LEU A 393 2.90 -6.82 -19.59
C LEU A 393 4.27 -7.47 -19.70
N THR A 394 4.99 -7.21 -20.78
CA THR A 394 6.31 -7.77 -21.05
C THR A 394 7.38 -6.71 -20.95
N MET A 395 8.34 -6.90 -20.04
CA MET A 395 9.48 -6.02 -19.81
C MET A 395 10.77 -6.70 -20.23
N TYR A 396 11.56 -6.03 -21.06
CA TYR A 396 12.85 -6.55 -21.54
C TYR A 396 14.03 -5.96 -20.76
N LEU A 397 15.15 -6.67 -20.81
CA LEU A 397 16.46 -6.15 -20.44
C LEU A 397 16.96 -5.12 -21.46
N PHE A 398 17.74 -4.16 -20.98
CA PHE A 398 18.34 -3.10 -21.77
C PHE A 398 19.86 -3.21 -21.79
N ASN A 399 20.44 -3.31 -22.99
CA ASN A 399 21.88 -3.56 -23.20
C ASN A 399 22.68 -2.31 -23.59
N HIS A 400 22.21 -1.13 -23.16
CA HIS A 400 22.89 0.14 -23.34
C HIS A 400 23.95 0.44 -22.26
N THR A 401 24.09 -0.48 -21.30
CA THR A 401 25.10 -0.51 -20.23
C THR A 401 25.67 -1.92 -20.09
N ASP A 402 26.80 -2.02 -19.39
CA ASP A 402 27.37 -3.30 -18.95
C ASP A 402 27.64 -3.20 -17.43
N PRO A 403 26.90 -3.93 -16.58
CA PRO A 403 25.85 -4.92 -16.92
C PRO A 403 24.56 -4.29 -17.48
N GLU A 404 23.70 -5.13 -18.06
CA GLU A 404 22.40 -4.73 -18.62
C GLU A 404 21.46 -4.20 -17.53
N ARG A 405 20.63 -3.21 -17.86
CA ARG A 405 19.61 -2.66 -16.97
C ARG A 405 18.30 -3.43 -17.13
N ASP A 406 17.63 -3.72 -16.03
CA ASP A 406 16.30 -4.31 -16.03
C ASP A 406 15.24 -3.23 -15.91
N SER A 407 14.37 -3.13 -16.92
CA SER A 407 13.31 -2.11 -16.97
C SER A 407 12.25 -2.30 -15.89
N ALA A 408 12.25 -3.43 -15.15
CA ALA A 408 11.46 -3.59 -13.94
C ALA A 408 11.72 -2.49 -12.89
N PHE A 409 12.91 -1.88 -12.87
CA PHE A 409 13.27 -0.80 -11.95
C PHE A 409 13.03 0.61 -12.53
N ASP A 410 12.52 0.73 -13.75
CA ASP A 410 12.01 1.99 -14.32
C ASP A 410 10.49 2.00 -14.16
N ASN A 411 10.01 2.59 -13.06
CA ASN A 411 8.59 2.69 -12.77
C ASN A 411 7.84 3.39 -13.90
N GLY A 412 8.43 4.42 -14.52
CA GLY A 412 7.83 5.10 -15.67
C GLY A 412 7.52 4.15 -16.82
N PHE A 413 8.39 3.16 -17.04
CA PHE A 413 8.20 2.13 -18.05
C PHE A 413 7.04 1.18 -17.71
N ILE A 414 6.94 0.70 -16.47
CA ILE A 414 5.81 -0.16 -16.04
C ILE A 414 4.48 0.63 -16.12
N ILE A 415 4.47 1.89 -15.68
CA ILE A 415 3.30 2.76 -15.74
C ILE A 415 2.84 2.95 -17.18
N HIS A 416 3.77 3.19 -18.10
CA HIS A 416 3.48 3.30 -19.52
C HIS A 416 2.81 2.03 -20.05
N GLU A 417 3.41 0.86 -19.84
CA GLU A 417 2.88 -0.39 -20.39
C GLU A 417 1.52 -0.77 -19.78
N TYR A 418 1.33 -0.60 -18.47
CA TYR A 418 0.02 -0.87 -17.85
C TYR A 418 -1.08 0.08 -18.36
N THR A 419 -0.72 1.31 -18.72
CA THR A 419 -1.66 2.31 -19.23
C THR A 419 -2.18 1.97 -20.63
N HIS A 420 -1.43 1.21 -21.43
CA HIS A 420 -1.96 0.61 -22.66
C HIS A 420 -3.14 -0.33 -22.36
N GLY A 421 -3.03 -1.15 -21.30
CA GLY A 421 -4.13 -2.00 -20.85
C GLY A 421 -5.36 -1.22 -20.40
N LEU A 422 -5.15 -0.17 -19.60
CA LEU A 422 -6.22 0.75 -19.15
C LEU A 422 -6.97 1.40 -20.32
N SER A 423 -6.22 2.04 -21.23
CA SER A 423 -6.82 2.82 -22.32
C SER A 423 -7.51 1.96 -23.37
N ASP A 424 -6.98 0.77 -23.69
CA ASP A 424 -7.63 -0.18 -24.61
C ASP A 424 -8.89 -0.81 -23.99
N ARG A 425 -8.87 -1.19 -22.69
CA ARG A 425 -10.06 -1.73 -22.01
C ARG A 425 -11.22 -0.74 -21.99
N LEU A 426 -10.94 0.54 -21.75
CA LEU A 426 -12.00 1.55 -21.65
C LEU A 426 -12.49 2.04 -23.03
N THR A 427 -11.57 2.23 -23.99
CA THR A 427 -11.93 2.78 -25.30
C THR A 427 -12.77 1.80 -26.12
N GLY A 428 -14.03 2.14 -26.38
CA GLY A 428 -14.96 1.25 -27.07
C GLY A 428 -15.55 0.14 -26.18
N GLY A 429 -15.26 0.17 -24.88
CA GLY A 429 -15.79 -0.73 -23.85
C GLY A 429 -15.06 -2.08 -23.76
N ALA A 430 -14.98 -2.61 -22.54
CA ALA A 430 -14.07 -3.69 -22.16
C ALA A 430 -14.27 -5.03 -22.90
N SER A 431 -15.41 -5.26 -23.55
CA SER A 431 -15.63 -6.45 -24.37
C SER A 431 -15.02 -6.38 -25.77
N THR A 432 -14.44 -5.23 -26.14
CA THR A 432 -13.89 -4.95 -27.47
C THR A 432 -12.38 -4.79 -27.38
N THR A 433 -11.66 -5.25 -28.40
CA THR A 433 -10.23 -4.94 -28.55
C THR A 433 -9.98 -4.22 -29.86
N GLY A 434 -8.88 -3.46 -29.94
CA GLY A 434 -8.44 -2.81 -31.17
C GLY A 434 -9.16 -1.50 -31.50
N CYS A 435 -9.67 -0.84 -30.47
CA CYS A 435 -10.22 0.51 -30.59
C CYS A 435 -9.17 1.61 -30.51
N LEU A 436 -7.89 1.25 -30.40
CA LEU A 436 -6.74 2.13 -30.50
C LEU A 436 -5.74 1.65 -31.57
N ASN A 437 -6.22 1.10 -32.68
CA ASN A 437 -5.38 0.55 -33.76
C ASN A 437 -5.22 1.48 -34.97
N ALA A 438 -6.12 2.45 -35.13
CA ALA A 438 -5.96 3.47 -36.16
C ALA A 438 -4.76 4.34 -35.83
N TRP A 439 -3.99 4.73 -36.84
CA TRP A 439 -2.71 5.44 -36.69
C TRP A 439 -2.67 6.56 -35.64
N GLU A 440 -3.65 7.47 -35.67
CA GLU A 440 -3.71 8.59 -34.73
C GLU A 440 -4.16 8.12 -33.33
N ALA A 441 -5.06 7.15 -33.25
CA ALA A 441 -5.53 6.58 -31.98
C ALA A 441 -4.44 5.77 -31.27
N ASP A 442 -3.68 4.97 -32.01
CA ASP A 442 -2.50 4.22 -31.53
C ASP A 442 -1.41 5.18 -31.06
N GLY A 443 -1.15 6.25 -31.84
CA GLY A 443 -0.30 7.35 -31.41
C GLY A 443 -0.79 8.02 -30.11
N MET A 444 -2.09 8.22 -29.93
CA MET A 444 -2.61 8.75 -28.68
C MET A 444 -2.47 7.76 -27.51
N ALA A 445 -2.55 6.45 -27.74
CA ALA A 445 -2.28 5.42 -26.74
C ALA A 445 -0.87 5.58 -26.14
N GLU A 446 0.13 5.71 -27.00
CA GLU A 446 1.51 6.02 -26.59
C GLU A 446 1.61 7.30 -25.76
N GLY A 447 0.87 8.34 -26.15
CA GLY A 447 0.88 9.62 -25.46
C GLY A 447 0.15 9.61 -24.11
N TRP A 448 -0.96 8.88 -23.97
CA TRP A 448 -1.62 8.70 -22.68
C TRP A 448 -0.70 7.94 -21.72
N SER A 449 -0.09 6.86 -22.18
CA SER A 449 0.85 6.06 -21.40
C SER A 449 2.04 6.89 -20.88
N ASP A 450 2.61 7.74 -21.74
CA ASP A 450 3.66 8.67 -21.32
C ASP A 450 3.19 9.74 -20.32
N LEU A 451 1.96 10.26 -20.48
CA LEU A 451 1.44 11.25 -19.53
C LEU A 451 1.18 10.63 -18.15
N PHE A 452 0.63 9.42 -18.07
CA PHE A 452 0.43 8.74 -16.79
C PHE A 452 1.77 8.53 -16.08
N ALA A 453 2.81 8.09 -16.80
CA ALA A 453 4.16 8.00 -16.26
C ALA A 453 4.66 9.36 -15.76
N ALA A 454 4.57 10.40 -16.61
CA ALA A 454 5.02 11.75 -16.27
C ALA A 454 4.30 12.34 -15.05
N ALA A 455 2.98 12.14 -14.95
CA ALA A 455 2.14 12.67 -13.88
C ALA A 455 2.42 11.98 -12.54
N LEU A 456 2.62 10.66 -12.55
CA LEU A 456 2.82 9.85 -11.36
C LEU A 456 4.24 9.93 -10.80
N THR A 457 5.18 10.49 -11.57
CA THR A 457 6.57 10.75 -11.13
C THR A 457 6.87 12.25 -10.94
N ILE A 458 5.84 13.10 -10.87
CA ILE A 458 6.05 14.53 -10.53
C ILE A 458 6.61 14.64 -9.12
N LYS A 459 7.67 15.43 -8.96
CA LYS A 459 8.34 15.61 -7.66
C LYS A 459 7.65 16.69 -6.83
N PRO A 460 7.78 16.64 -5.49
CA PRO A 460 7.21 17.69 -4.62
C PRO A 460 7.60 19.11 -5.01
N SER A 461 8.86 19.31 -5.43
CA SER A 461 9.42 20.61 -5.84
C SER A 461 9.06 21.07 -7.25
N ASP A 462 8.44 20.22 -8.07
CA ASP A 462 8.16 20.55 -9.46
C ASP A 462 7.06 21.61 -9.59
N THR A 463 7.27 22.53 -10.52
CA THR A 463 6.30 23.57 -10.92
C THR A 463 6.15 23.55 -12.43
N SER A 464 5.09 24.16 -12.96
CA SER A 464 4.88 24.23 -14.41
C SER A 464 6.07 24.80 -15.18
N ASP A 465 6.83 25.72 -14.57
CA ASP A 465 7.93 26.44 -15.21
C ASP A 465 9.23 25.61 -15.27
N THR A 466 9.42 24.69 -14.31
CA THR A 466 10.68 23.97 -14.12
C THR A 466 10.58 22.48 -14.43
N ALA A 467 9.38 21.92 -14.41
CA ALA A 467 9.18 20.50 -14.60
C ALA A 467 9.51 20.08 -16.04
N THR A 468 10.30 19.01 -16.13
CA THR A 468 10.55 18.29 -17.38
C THR A 468 10.50 16.80 -17.10
N TYR A 469 9.90 16.03 -18.01
CA TYR A 469 9.88 14.57 -17.92
C TYR A 469 10.43 13.94 -19.18
N GLY A 470 11.19 12.86 -19.02
CA GLY A 470 11.81 12.13 -20.11
C GLY A 470 11.62 10.63 -19.92
N PHE A 471 10.98 9.99 -20.89
CA PHE A 471 10.62 8.58 -20.80
C PHE A 471 11.83 7.66 -21.02
N ALA A 472 11.91 6.56 -20.26
CA ALA A 472 12.86 5.44 -20.39
C ALA A 472 14.36 5.81 -20.43
N ALA A 473 14.73 6.99 -19.95
CA ALA A 473 16.09 7.51 -20.09
C ALA A 473 17.11 6.71 -19.28
N TRP A 474 16.71 6.13 -18.14
CA TRP A 474 17.60 5.30 -17.35
C TRP A 474 17.87 3.98 -18.07
N SER A 475 16.82 3.25 -18.48
CA SER A 475 16.97 1.98 -19.17
C SER A 475 17.82 2.11 -20.45
N LEU A 476 17.64 3.19 -21.22
CA LEU A 476 18.41 3.46 -22.45
C LEU A 476 19.77 4.11 -22.21
N ASN A 477 20.13 4.42 -20.96
CA ASN A 477 21.35 5.16 -20.61
C ASN A 477 21.49 6.50 -21.36
N GLN A 478 20.37 7.22 -21.51
CA GLN A 478 20.29 8.46 -22.24
C GLN A 478 20.35 9.66 -21.27
N THR A 479 21.24 10.61 -21.55
CA THR A 479 21.56 11.72 -20.62
C THR A 479 21.36 13.12 -21.19
N ASP A 480 21.37 13.31 -22.51
CA ASP A 480 21.23 14.64 -23.13
C ASP A 480 20.54 14.60 -24.52
N PRO A 481 19.26 14.98 -24.63
CA PRO A 481 18.31 15.09 -23.53
C PRO A 481 18.02 13.70 -22.93
N PRO A 482 17.68 13.59 -21.63
CA PRO A 482 17.41 12.31 -20.99
C PRO A 482 15.99 11.82 -21.31
N THR A 483 15.74 11.39 -22.56
CA THR A 483 14.44 10.84 -23.00
C THR A 483 14.55 10.00 -24.27
N ALA A 484 13.83 8.88 -24.32
CA ALA A 484 13.66 8.07 -25.53
C ALA A 484 12.82 8.77 -26.62
N ARG A 485 12.08 9.81 -26.25
CA ARG A 485 11.12 10.51 -27.12
C ARG A 485 11.83 11.61 -27.92
N LEU A 486 11.12 12.16 -28.91
CA LEU A 486 11.67 13.24 -29.75
C LEU A 486 12.00 14.51 -28.95
N ARG A 487 11.28 14.75 -27.85
CA ARG A 487 11.45 15.89 -26.94
C ARG A 487 11.21 15.46 -25.50
N MET A 488 11.75 16.21 -24.55
CA MET A 488 11.32 16.15 -23.15
C MET A 488 9.88 16.70 -23.07
N TYR A 489 9.05 16.16 -22.20
CA TYR A 489 7.77 16.79 -21.89
C TYR A 489 8.01 17.99 -20.98
N SER A 490 7.53 19.16 -21.40
CA SER A 490 7.69 20.42 -20.68
C SER A 490 6.64 21.42 -21.14
N THR A 491 6.23 22.34 -20.25
CA THR A 491 5.40 23.49 -20.65
C THR A 491 6.21 24.59 -21.34
N ASN A 492 7.55 24.51 -21.28
CA ASN A 492 8.45 25.47 -21.93
C ASN A 492 8.58 25.16 -23.43
N MET A 493 8.16 26.11 -24.26
CA MET A 493 8.20 25.99 -25.73
C MET A 493 9.63 25.92 -26.31
N ASP A 494 10.65 26.37 -25.56
CA ASP A 494 12.05 26.24 -25.97
C ASP A 494 12.60 24.83 -25.75
N VAL A 495 12.00 24.08 -24.81
CA VAL A 495 12.37 22.67 -24.51
C VAL A 495 11.61 21.72 -25.42
N ASN A 496 10.34 22.03 -25.68
CA ASN A 496 9.49 21.25 -26.55
C ASN A 496 8.55 22.18 -27.30
N GLU A 497 8.77 22.32 -28.60
CA GLU A 497 8.07 23.23 -29.50
C GLU A 497 6.88 22.58 -30.22
N PHE A 498 6.56 21.32 -29.92
CA PHE A 498 5.57 20.57 -30.69
C PHE A 498 4.15 21.13 -30.56
N THR A 499 3.46 21.15 -31.69
CA THR A 499 2.06 21.53 -31.89
C THR A 499 1.29 20.42 -32.62
N TYR A 500 -0.02 20.57 -32.81
CA TYR A 500 -0.85 19.60 -33.53
C TYR A 500 -0.38 19.32 -34.95
N ALA A 501 0.01 20.36 -35.70
CA ALA A 501 0.56 20.23 -37.04
C ALA A 501 1.93 19.51 -37.06
N SER A 502 2.63 19.41 -35.92
CA SER A 502 3.88 18.65 -35.80
C SER A 502 3.67 17.15 -35.99
N ALA A 503 2.43 16.65 -35.84
CA ALA A 503 2.08 15.26 -36.15
C ALA A 503 2.05 14.95 -37.66
N ASN A 504 2.04 15.97 -38.54
CA ASN A 504 2.04 15.76 -39.98
C ASN A 504 3.36 15.15 -40.46
N GLY A 505 3.28 14.06 -41.21
CA GLY A 505 4.44 13.37 -41.78
C GLY A 505 5.24 12.51 -40.80
N LEU A 506 4.82 12.40 -39.54
CA LEU A 506 5.39 11.44 -38.59
C LEU A 506 5.05 10.01 -39.01
N THR A 507 5.97 9.08 -38.78
CA THR A 507 5.90 7.71 -39.33
C THR A 507 5.94 6.63 -38.26
N LYS A 508 6.06 6.98 -36.98
CA LYS A 508 5.95 6.07 -35.83
C LYS A 508 4.90 6.57 -34.85
N VAL A 509 4.11 5.65 -34.29
CA VAL A 509 3.06 5.97 -33.30
C VAL A 509 3.65 6.67 -32.07
N HIS A 510 4.83 6.24 -31.61
CA HIS A 510 5.58 6.90 -30.53
C HIS A 510 5.89 8.39 -30.80
N GLU A 511 6.14 8.77 -32.07
CA GLU A 511 6.40 10.15 -32.44
C GLU A 511 5.11 10.98 -32.36
N VAL A 512 3.99 10.41 -32.80
CA VAL A 512 2.64 11.01 -32.67
C VAL A 512 2.23 11.10 -31.20
N GLY A 513 2.53 10.09 -30.39
CA GLY A 513 2.30 10.09 -28.95
C GLY A 513 3.09 11.18 -28.23
N THR A 514 4.31 11.47 -28.69
CA THR A 514 5.09 12.60 -28.16
C THR A 514 4.34 13.93 -28.36
N VAL A 515 3.71 14.13 -29.53
CA VAL A 515 2.88 15.33 -29.79
C VAL A 515 1.66 15.37 -28.86
N TRP A 516 0.95 14.25 -28.73
CA TRP A 516 -0.26 14.15 -27.90
C TRP A 516 0.01 14.36 -26.41
N ALA A 517 0.97 13.64 -25.84
CA ALA A 517 1.38 13.78 -24.44
C ALA A 517 1.84 15.20 -24.12
N THR A 518 2.50 15.88 -25.07
CA THR A 518 2.88 17.29 -24.91
C THR A 518 1.67 18.21 -24.69
N MET A 519 0.55 17.97 -25.39
CA MET A 519 -0.70 18.73 -25.20
C MET A 519 -1.35 18.43 -23.85
N LEU A 520 -1.35 17.16 -23.47
CA LEU A 520 -1.91 16.74 -22.18
C LEU A 520 -1.07 17.25 -21.01
N TYR A 521 0.25 17.37 -21.16
CA TYR A 521 1.16 17.90 -20.15
C TYR A 521 0.86 19.37 -19.84
N GLU A 522 0.46 20.17 -20.83
CA GLU A 522 -0.03 21.54 -20.60
C GLU A 522 -1.31 21.54 -19.77
N SER A 523 -2.27 20.68 -20.11
CA SER A 523 -3.55 20.59 -19.39
C SER A 523 -3.34 20.11 -17.95
N LEU A 524 -2.47 19.12 -17.74
CA LEU A 524 -2.06 18.64 -16.43
C LEU A 524 -1.53 19.79 -15.55
N TRP A 525 -0.57 20.57 -16.05
CA TRP A 525 -0.01 21.69 -15.29
C TRP A 525 -0.99 22.82 -15.08
N ASN A 526 -1.90 23.10 -16.03
CA ASN A 526 -2.97 24.08 -15.81
C ASN A 526 -3.91 23.66 -14.67
N LEU A 527 -4.28 22.38 -14.61
CA LEU A 527 -5.09 21.85 -13.51
C LEU A 527 -4.34 21.86 -12.18
N ILE A 528 -3.06 21.49 -12.17
CA ILE A 528 -2.21 21.57 -10.96
C ILE A 528 -2.10 23.02 -10.47
N ASN A 529 -1.91 23.97 -11.37
CA ASN A 529 -1.81 25.39 -11.00
C ASN A 529 -3.12 25.92 -10.39
N LYS A 530 -4.28 25.37 -10.77
CA LYS A 530 -5.59 25.76 -10.25
C LYS A 530 -5.94 25.08 -8.93
N HIS A 531 -5.73 23.77 -8.84
CA HIS A 531 -6.21 22.93 -7.73
C HIS A 531 -5.11 22.47 -6.78
N GLY A 532 -3.85 22.83 -7.05
CA GLY A 532 -2.70 22.30 -6.35
C GLY A 532 -2.31 20.90 -6.83
N LYS A 533 -1.33 20.32 -6.15
CA LYS A 533 -0.78 18.99 -6.41
C LYS A 533 -0.73 18.22 -5.09
N ASN A 534 -1.33 17.03 -5.08
CA ASN A 534 -1.17 16.08 -3.99
C ASN A 534 0.09 15.26 -4.24
N ASP A 535 1.04 15.25 -3.29
CA ASP A 535 2.29 14.48 -3.41
C ASP A 535 2.16 13.04 -2.91
N ASN A 536 0.99 12.66 -2.37
CA ASN A 536 0.71 11.28 -1.98
C ASN A 536 0.59 10.37 -3.21
N SER A 537 0.74 9.06 -2.98
CA SER A 537 0.60 8.01 -3.99
C SER A 537 -0.85 7.77 -4.43
N ARG A 538 -1.84 8.33 -3.70
CA ARG A 538 -3.27 8.17 -3.96
C ARG A 538 -4.01 9.50 -3.82
N PRO A 539 -5.13 9.68 -4.56
CA PRO A 539 -5.98 10.86 -4.46
C PRO A 539 -6.77 10.91 -3.15
N ASP A 540 -7.04 12.13 -2.70
CA ASP A 540 -8.14 12.44 -1.79
C ASP A 540 -9.35 12.87 -2.62
N PHE A 541 -10.56 12.53 -2.17
CA PHE A 541 -11.80 12.82 -2.89
C PHE A 541 -12.76 13.67 -2.07
N VAL A 542 -13.48 14.57 -2.75
CA VAL A 542 -14.70 15.21 -2.25
C VAL A 542 -15.82 14.94 -3.24
N ASN A 543 -16.87 14.23 -2.80
CA ASN A 543 -18.00 13.83 -3.65
C ASN A 543 -17.59 13.08 -4.93
N GLY A 544 -16.55 12.26 -4.87
CA GLY A 544 -16.04 11.49 -6.02
C GLY A 544 -15.11 12.28 -6.96
N VAL A 545 -14.82 13.55 -6.66
CA VAL A 545 -13.88 14.38 -7.43
C VAL A 545 -12.52 14.44 -6.70
N PRO A 546 -11.38 14.15 -7.37
CA PRO A 546 -10.06 14.36 -6.78
C PRO A 546 -9.85 15.81 -6.36
N THR A 547 -9.24 16.03 -5.20
CA THR A 547 -9.08 17.40 -4.64
C THR A 547 -7.97 18.22 -5.28
N ASP A 548 -7.07 17.60 -6.04
CA ASP A 548 -5.90 18.25 -6.64
C ASP A 548 -5.81 18.02 -8.15
N GLY A 549 -5.06 18.87 -8.84
CA GLY A 549 -4.99 18.89 -10.29
C GLY A 549 -4.29 17.69 -10.92
N LYS A 550 -3.35 17.06 -10.22
CA LYS A 550 -2.60 15.89 -10.73
C LYS A 550 -3.56 14.72 -10.89
N PHE A 551 -4.25 14.35 -9.82
CA PHE A 551 -5.20 13.23 -9.87
C PHE A 551 -6.51 13.58 -10.59
N LEU A 552 -6.91 14.86 -10.60
CA LEU A 552 -8.03 15.30 -11.43
C LEU A 552 -7.75 15.04 -12.92
N MET A 553 -6.56 15.38 -13.43
CA MET A 553 -6.22 15.09 -14.83
C MET A 553 -6.29 13.58 -15.14
N LEU A 554 -5.74 12.73 -14.27
CA LEU A 554 -5.78 11.28 -14.47
C LEU A 554 -7.21 10.72 -14.43
N LYS A 555 -8.05 11.23 -13.52
CA LYS A 555 -9.48 10.90 -13.47
C LYS A 555 -10.20 11.28 -14.76
N LEU A 556 -9.98 12.51 -15.25
CA LEU A 556 -10.59 13.01 -16.47
C LEU A 556 -10.19 12.17 -17.69
N LEU A 557 -8.95 11.66 -17.74
CA LEU A 557 -8.51 10.76 -18.80
C LEU A 557 -9.19 9.40 -18.74
N ILE A 558 -9.28 8.79 -17.55
CA ILE A 558 -9.99 7.52 -17.37
C ILE A 558 -11.46 7.65 -17.80
N ASP A 559 -12.13 8.73 -17.41
CA ASP A 559 -13.50 8.99 -17.83
C ASP A 559 -13.60 9.27 -19.34
N ALA A 560 -12.64 10.01 -19.90
CA ALA A 560 -12.60 10.30 -21.33
C ALA A 560 -12.41 9.03 -22.18
N PHE A 561 -11.61 8.06 -21.73
CA PHE A 561 -11.44 6.78 -22.42
C PHE A 561 -12.78 6.04 -22.55
N ALA A 562 -13.64 6.12 -21.55
CA ALA A 562 -14.97 5.50 -21.57
C ALA A 562 -15.99 6.31 -22.42
N ILE A 563 -15.76 7.60 -22.63
CA ILE A 563 -16.64 8.49 -23.40
C ILE A 563 -16.30 8.48 -24.90
N GLN A 564 -15.01 8.45 -25.23
CA GLN A 564 -14.54 8.63 -26.61
C GLN A 564 -14.96 7.47 -27.53
N PRO A 565 -15.14 7.71 -28.84
CA PRO A 565 -15.47 6.65 -29.78
C PRO A 565 -14.29 5.68 -29.98
N CYS A 566 -14.58 4.52 -30.56
CA CYS A 566 -13.56 3.60 -31.05
C CYS A 566 -12.73 4.26 -32.16
N ASN A 567 -11.40 4.14 -32.08
CA ASN A 567 -10.41 4.77 -32.96
C ASN A 567 -10.60 6.30 -33.08
N PRO A 568 -10.52 7.03 -31.96
CA PRO A 568 -10.77 8.46 -31.94
C PRO A 568 -9.66 9.24 -32.63
N THR A 569 -9.99 10.45 -33.08
CA THR A 569 -9.02 11.46 -33.51
C THR A 569 -8.57 12.32 -32.33
N MET A 570 -7.47 13.08 -32.43
CA MET A 570 -7.03 13.97 -31.34
C MET A 570 -8.09 15.01 -30.95
N VAL A 571 -8.86 15.51 -31.94
CA VAL A 571 -9.97 16.44 -31.69
C VAL A 571 -11.08 15.76 -30.90
N GLN A 572 -11.46 14.53 -31.25
CA GLN A 572 -12.49 13.77 -30.54
C GLN A 572 -12.05 13.41 -29.12
N ALA A 573 -10.79 13.01 -28.93
CA ALA A 573 -10.23 12.71 -27.62
C ALA A 573 -10.16 13.96 -26.72
N ARG A 574 -9.76 15.11 -27.27
CA ARG A 574 -9.83 16.41 -26.56
C ARG A 574 -11.24 16.71 -26.09
N ASP A 575 -12.22 16.58 -26.99
CA ASP A 575 -13.61 16.87 -26.68
C ASP A 575 -14.14 15.90 -25.61
N ALA A 576 -13.76 14.62 -25.66
CA ALA A 576 -14.09 13.64 -24.62
C ALA A 576 -13.50 13.99 -23.24
N ILE A 577 -12.28 14.56 -23.17
CA ILE A 577 -11.69 15.05 -21.91
C ILE A 577 -12.46 16.25 -21.34
N ILE A 578 -12.94 17.13 -22.21
CA ILE A 578 -13.78 18.27 -21.81
C ILE A 578 -15.14 17.78 -21.32
N ASP A 579 -15.75 16.80 -22.01
CA ASP A 579 -17.02 16.20 -21.61
C ASP A 579 -16.90 15.42 -20.30
N ALA A 580 -15.75 14.77 -20.06
CA ALA A 580 -15.45 14.16 -18.76
C ALA A 580 -15.46 15.20 -17.63
N ASP A 581 -14.87 16.39 -17.85
CA ASP A 581 -14.92 17.48 -16.86
C ASP A 581 -16.33 18.01 -16.66
N VAL A 582 -17.12 18.12 -17.73
CA VAL A 582 -18.54 18.50 -17.64
C VAL A 582 -19.33 17.48 -16.81
N ALA A 583 -19.10 16.19 -17.01
CA ALA A 583 -19.79 15.14 -16.28
C ALA A 583 -19.37 15.08 -14.80
N LEU A 584 -18.09 15.28 -14.50
CA LEU A 584 -17.53 15.13 -13.15
C LEU A 584 -17.69 16.38 -12.29
N THR A 585 -17.46 17.57 -12.86
CA THR A 585 -17.38 18.84 -12.13
C THR A 585 -18.42 19.87 -12.56
N GLY A 586 -19.24 19.56 -13.58
CA GLY A 586 -20.10 20.56 -14.22
C GLY A 586 -19.35 21.49 -15.18
N GLY A 587 -18.10 21.16 -15.53
CA GLY A 587 -17.31 21.89 -16.51
C GLY A 587 -16.55 23.07 -15.92
N GLU A 588 -16.18 22.97 -14.64
CA GLU A 588 -15.48 24.02 -13.91
C GLU A 588 -14.07 24.24 -14.46
N ASN A 589 -13.48 23.29 -15.18
CA ASN A 589 -12.09 23.29 -15.61
C ASN A 589 -11.90 23.43 -17.12
N ARG A 590 -12.98 23.69 -17.85
CA ARG A 590 -12.96 23.87 -19.31
C ARG A 590 -11.95 24.92 -19.74
N CYS A 591 -11.84 26.04 -19.04
CA CYS A 591 -10.87 27.09 -19.37
C CYS A 591 -9.42 26.57 -19.32
N GLU A 592 -9.06 25.84 -18.27
CA GLU A 592 -7.71 25.30 -18.06
C GLU A 592 -7.35 24.24 -19.09
N ILE A 593 -8.29 23.33 -19.38
CA ILE A 593 -8.12 22.27 -20.37
C ILE A 593 -7.99 22.87 -21.78
N TRP A 594 -8.88 23.78 -22.17
CA TRP A 594 -8.82 24.44 -23.48
C TRP A 594 -7.53 25.24 -23.67
N LYS A 595 -7.06 25.95 -22.63
CA LYS A 595 -5.77 26.66 -22.69
C LYS A 595 -4.60 25.72 -22.97
N GLY A 596 -4.61 24.51 -22.39
CA GLY A 596 -3.55 23.53 -22.61
C GLY A 596 -3.49 23.08 -24.07
N PHE A 597 -4.64 22.65 -24.61
CA PHE A 597 -4.74 22.22 -26.00
C PHE A 597 -4.52 23.35 -27.01
N ALA A 598 -5.12 24.53 -26.78
CA ALA A 598 -4.99 25.68 -27.67
C ALA A 598 -3.54 26.18 -27.73
N LYS A 599 -2.79 26.19 -26.61
CA LYS A 599 -1.36 26.54 -26.58
C LYS A 599 -0.53 25.68 -27.55
N ARG A 600 -0.97 24.44 -27.80
CA ARG A 600 -0.30 23.45 -28.65
C ARG A 600 -1.01 23.24 -30.00
N GLY A 601 -1.84 24.19 -30.43
CA GLY A 601 -2.45 24.18 -31.76
C GLY A 601 -3.69 23.28 -31.91
N LEU A 602 -4.22 22.70 -30.83
CA LEU A 602 -5.47 21.92 -30.84
C LEU A 602 -6.66 22.71 -30.26
N GLY A 603 -6.73 24.00 -30.59
CA GLY A 603 -7.81 24.93 -30.21
C GLY A 603 -9.13 24.68 -30.94
N ALA A 604 -10.11 25.57 -30.72
CA ALA A 604 -11.50 25.39 -31.12
C ALA A 604 -11.70 25.12 -32.63
N GLY A 605 -10.84 25.71 -33.47
CA GLY A 605 -10.89 25.59 -34.93
C GLY A 605 -9.91 24.57 -35.53
N ALA A 606 -9.28 23.70 -34.72
CA ALA A 606 -8.31 22.73 -35.23
C ALA A 606 -8.98 21.72 -36.16
N VAL A 607 -8.31 21.37 -37.28
CA VAL A 607 -8.87 20.51 -38.32
C VAL A 607 -8.10 19.21 -38.43
N THR A 608 -8.80 18.07 -38.32
CA THR A 608 -8.27 16.70 -38.41
C THR A 608 -7.95 16.24 -39.85
N ALA A 609 -7.84 17.16 -40.81
CA ALA A 609 -7.55 16.83 -42.19
C ALA A 609 -6.09 16.36 -42.37
N ASP A 610 -5.77 15.84 -43.56
CA ASP A 610 -4.39 15.69 -44.01
C ASP A 610 -4.08 16.81 -45.03
N PRO A 611 -3.24 17.81 -44.68
CA PRO A 611 -2.52 17.96 -43.42
C PRO A 611 -3.39 18.53 -42.27
N ARG A 612 -2.99 18.22 -41.03
CA ARG A 612 -3.56 18.82 -39.81
C ARG A 612 -3.23 20.29 -39.77
N VAL A 613 -4.16 21.10 -39.27
CA VAL A 613 -3.99 22.56 -39.18
C VAL A 613 -4.10 23.00 -37.74
N ASP A 614 -3.06 23.69 -37.26
CA ASP A 614 -3.04 24.31 -35.93
C ASP A 614 -4.13 25.38 -35.82
N ASN A 615 -4.79 25.40 -34.67
CA ASN A 615 -5.60 26.53 -34.22
C ASN A 615 -5.28 26.81 -32.75
N PHE A 616 -5.07 28.08 -32.42
CA PHE A 616 -4.69 28.51 -31.06
C PHE A 616 -5.83 29.26 -30.36
N ASP A 617 -7.02 29.27 -30.95
CA ASP A 617 -8.17 30.01 -30.42
C ASP A 617 -8.88 29.19 -29.34
N LEU A 618 -9.36 29.90 -28.31
CA LEU A 618 -10.28 29.34 -27.32
C LEU A 618 -11.73 29.51 -27.81
N PRO A 619 -12.65 28.60 -27.46
CA PRO A 619 -14.08 28.85 -27.65
C PRO A 619 -14.55 30.13 -26.96
N GLU A 620 -15.51 30.83 -27.57
CA GLU A 620 -16.06 32.07 -27.00
C GLU A 620 -16.70 31.80 -25.62
N GLY A 621 -16.30 32.59 -24.61
CA GLY A 621 -16.86 32.54 -23.25
C GLY A 621 -16.49 31.31 -22.42
N VAL A 622 -15.48 30.53 -22.83
CA VAL A 622 -14.98 29.39 -22.02
C VAL A 622 -14.09 29.84 -20.86
N CYS A 623 -13.44 30.98 -21.05
CA CYS A 623 -12.71 31.80 -20.10
C CYS A 623 -13.31 33.22 -20.22
#